data_AF-A0A1G3WXS3-F1
#
_entry.id   AF-A0A1G3WXS3-F1
#
_cell.length_a   1.000
_cell.length_b   1.000
_cell.length_c   1.000
_cell.angle_alpha   90.00
_cell.angle_beta   90.00
_cell.angle_gamma   90.00
#
_symmetry.space_group_name_H-M   'P 1'
#
loop_
_entity.id
_entity.type
_entity.pdbx_description
1 polymer ?
#
loop_
_entity_poly.entity_id
_entity_poly.type
_entity_poly.pdbx_seq_one_letter_code
_entity_poly.pdbx_strand_id
1 'polypeptide(L)'
;MLFALIFTVSISIFLSVLSSSIIWKYASHSWHGFITSGSMAVVGILMMLIFDLWNPDFLTLSAYVLLLYGLCVSYFFIQLIVVLKITKQRRLTDVNL
;
A
#
# COMPACT_ATOMS: atom_id res chain seq x y z
N MET A 1 1.03 -1.21 -21.29
CA MET A 1 1.37 -0.45 -20.06
C MET A 1 0.13 -0.07 -19.25
N LEU A 2 -0.89 0.53 -19.86
CA LEU A 2 -2.14 0.91 -19.17
C LEU A 2 -2.79 -0.25 -18.40
N PHE A 3 -2.96 -1.42 -19.04
CA PHE A 3 -3.51 -2.61 -18.41
C PHE A 3 -2.73 -3.08 -17.17
N ALA A 4 -1.39 -3.06 -17.24
CA ALA A 4 -0.54 -3.44 -16.12
C ALA A 4 -0.74 -2.50 -14.93
N LEU A 5 -0.87 -1.19 -15.19
CA LEU A 5 -1.07 -0.15 -14.19
C LEU A 5 -2.45 -0.24 -13.52
N ILE A 6 -3.51 -0.44 -14.31
CA ILE A 6 -4.86 -0.69 -13.79
C ILE A 6 -4.87 -1.93 -12.89
N PHE A 7 -4.21 -3.00 -13.33
CA PHE A 7 -4.12 -4.24 -12.57
C PHE A 7 -3.35 -4.05 -11.24
N THR A 8 -2.22 -3.34 -11.25
CA THR A 8 -1.44 -3.09 -10.01
C THR A 8 -2.21 -2.22 -9.02
N VAL A 9 -2.86 -1.16 -9.51
CA VAL A 9 -3.65 -0.27 -8.66
C VAL A 9 -4.84 -1.03 -8.05
N SER A 10 -5.55 -1.82 -8.86
CA SER A 10 -6.69 -2.62 -8.38
C SER A 10 -6.28 -3.64 -7.32
N ILE A 11 -5.17 -4.35 -7.54
CA ILE A 11 -4.60 -5.30 -6.56
C ILE A 11 -4.18 -4.57 -5.28
N SER A 12 -3.53 -3.42 -5.40
CA SER A 12 -3.06 -2.65 -4.24
C SER A 12 -4.23 -2.14 -3.40
N ILE A 13 -5.30 -1.65 -4.03
CA ILE A 13 -6.54 -1.25 -3.34
C ILE A 13 -7.17 -2.46 -2.66
N PHE A 14 -7.32 -3.59 -3.37
CA PHE A 14 -7.90 -4.80 -2.81
C PHE A 14 -7.12 -5.30 -1.59
N LEU A 15 -5.79 -5.35 -1.68
CA LEU A 15 -4.94 -5.75 -0.54
C LEU A 15 -5.00 -4.77 0.62
N SER A 16 -5.06 -3.47 0.35
CA SER A 16 -5.17 -2.45 1.39
C SER A 16 -6.49 -2.61 2.16
N VAL A 17 -7.60 -2.83 1.44
CA VAL A 17 -8.92 -3.09 2.04
C VAL A 17 -8.92 -4.43 2.80
N LEU A 18 -8.34 -5.48 2.23
CA LEU A 18 -8.25 -6.79 2.86
C LEU A 18 -7.38 -6.75 4.13
N SER A 19 -6.23 -6.06 4.07
CA SER A 19 -5.35 -5.78 5.20
C SER A 19 -6.09 -5.04 6.31
N SER A 20 -6.76 -3.93 5.98
CA SER A 20 -7.58 -3.17 6.92
C SER A 20 -8.68 -4.04 7.54
N SER A 21 -9.35 -4.87 6.74
CA SER A 21 -10.44 -5.75 7.20
C SER A 21 -9.94 -6.84 8.15
N ILE A 22 -8.79 -7.45 7.84
CA ILE A 22 -8.12 -8.42 8.71
C ILE A 22 -7.72 -7.72 10.02
N ILE A 23 -7.05 -6.57 9.93
CA ILE A 23 -6.65 -5.81 11.14
C ILE A 23 -7.88 -5.46 11.97
N TRP A 24 -9.00 -5.08 11.36
CA TRP A 24 -10.21 -4.72 12.12
C TRP A 24 -10.85 -5.91 12.82
N LYS A 25 -10.86 -7.09 12.19
CA LYS A 25 -11.37 -8.32 12.78
C LYS A 25 -10.50 -8.80 13.95
N TYR A 26 -9.21 -8.48 13.94
CA TYR A 26 -8.24 -9.04 14.89
C TYR A 26 -7.56 -8.01 15.81
N ALA A 27 -7.81 -6.71 15.72
CA ALA A 27 -7.20 -5.72 16.62
C ALA A 27 -8.16 -5.32 17.76
N SER A 28 -7.65 -5.27 18.99
CA SER A 28 -8.36 -4.65 20.13
C SER A 28 -8.57 -3.15 19.94
N HIS A 29 -7.77 -2.51 19.09
CA HIS A 29 -7.86 -1.07 18.78
C HIS A 29 -8.00 -0.84 17.28
N SER A 30 -9.19 -0.34 16.89
CA SER A 30 -9.61 -0.01 15.51
C SER A 30 -8.68 0.93 14.75
N TRP A 31 -7.81 1.66 15.46
CA TRP A 31 -6.90 2.66 14.89
C TRP A 31 -5.86 2.07 13.93
N HIS A 32 -5.46 0.80 14.12
CA HIS A 32 -4.45 0.18 13.25
C HIS A 32 -4.97 -0.07 11.83
N GLY A 33 -6.26 -0.36 11.66
CA GLY A 33 -6.88 -0.50 10.32
C GLY A 33 -7.01 0.85 9.60
N PHE A 34 -7.23 1.92 10.38
CA PHE A 34 -7.27 3.28 9.85
C PHE A 34 -5.90 3.77 9.36
N ILE A 35 -4.81 3.33 10.00
CA ILE A 35 -3.45 3.66 9.55
C ILE A 35 -3.13 2.98 8.21
N THR A 36 -3.53 1.72 8.02
CA THR A 36 -3.32 1.02 6.74
C THR A 36 -4.14 1.65 5.61
N SER A 37 -5.43 1.96 5.82
CA SER A 37 -6.23 2.62 4.78
C SER A 37 -5.79 4.07 4.53
N GLY A 38 -5.46 4.82 5.60
CA GLY A 38 -5.01 6.21 5.52
C GLY A 38 -3.67 6.36 4.79
N SER A 39 -2.76 5.40 4.95
CA SER A 39 -1.49 5.41 4.23
C SER A 39 -1.66 5.30 2.71
N MET A 40 -2.75 4.69 2.23
CA MET A 40 -3.06 4.61 0.79
C MET A 40 -3.44 5.97 0.22
N ALA A 41 -4.17 6.78 1.00
CA ALA A 41 -4.51 8.15 0.62
C ALA A 41 -3.25 9.02 0.51
N VAL A 42 -2.30 8.86 1.44
CA VAL A 42 -1.01 9.58 1.40
C VAL A 42 -0.21 9.19 0.15
N VAL A 43 -0.16 7.90 -0.22
CA VAL A 43 0.51 7.47 -1.46
C VAL A 43 -0.18 8.05 -2.69
N GLY A 44 -1.52 8.08 -2.72
CA GLY A 44 -2.28 8.70 -3.81
C GLY A 44 -1.96 10.20 -3.98
N ILE A 45 -1.89 10.95 -2.87
CA ILE A 45 -1.49 12.36 -2.88
C ILE A 45 -0.06 12.53 -3.40
N LEU A 46 0.87 11.68 -2.96
CA LEU A 46 2.25 11.67 -3.42
C LEU A 46 2.34 11.43 -4.93
N MET A 47 1.56 10.49 -5.46
CA MET A 47 1.50 10.21 -6.90
C MET A 47 0.95 11.40 -7.70
N MET A 48 -0.10 12.07 -7.20
CA MET A 48 -0.61 13.29 -7.83
C MET A 48 0.41 14.43 -7.82
N LEU A 49 1.14 14.62 -6.71
CA LEU A 49 2.22 15.62 -6.62
C LEU A 49 3.34 15.33 -7.62
N ILE A 50 3.73 14.06 -7.78
CA ILE A 50 4.76 13.67 -8.76
C ILE A 50 4.24 13.89 -10.19
N PHE A 51 2.94 13.72 -10.43
CA PHE A 51 2.33 14.04 -11.73
C PHE A 51 2.31 15.54 -12.02
N ASP A 52 1.93 16.38 -11.05
CA ASP A 52 1.92 17.85 -11.21
C ASP A 52 3.34 18.41 -11.42
N LEU A 53 4.34 17.80 -10.78
CA LEU A 53 5.75 18.14 -10.95
C LEU A 53 6.40 17.47 -12.15
N TRP A 54 5.65 16.67 -12.93
CA TRP A 54 6.20 15.99 -14.09
C TRP A 54 6.54 17.01 -15.18
N ASN A 55 7.83 17.07 -15.51
CA ASN A 55 8.33 17.88 -16.62
C ASN A 55 8.89 16.95 -17.71
N PRO A 56 8.32 16.95 -18.92
CA PRO A 56 8.73 16.04 -20.00
C PRO A 56 10.18 16.25 -20.46
N ASP A 57 10.78 17.41 -20.19
CA ASP A 57 12.18 17.70 -20.53
C ASP A 57 13.18 17.00 -19.59
N PHE A 58 12.77 16.69 -18.36
CA PHE A 58 13.62 16.06 -17.34
C PHE A 58 13.28 14.59 -17.08
N LEU A 59 12.03 14.18 -17.31
CA LEU A 59 11.57 12.83 -17.02
C LEU A 59 10.79 12.26 -18.21
N THR A 60 11.38 11.26 -18.87
CA THR A 60 10.70 10.53 -19.92
C THR A 60 9.46 9.83 -19.38
N LEU A 61 8.42 9.69 -20.21
CA LEU A 61 7.18 9.01 -19.85
C LEU A 61 7.43 7.59 -19.29
N SER A 62 8.41 6.88 -19.86
CA SER A 62 8.79 5.54 -19.40
C SER A 62 9.41 5.55 -18.00
N ALA A 63 10.29 6.51 -17.70
CA ALA A 63 10.87 6.68 -16.37
C ALA A 63 9.80 7.06 -15.34
N TYR A 64 8.85 7.93 -15.71
CA TYR A 64 7.72 8.32 -14.86
C TYR A 64 6.86 7.11 -14.47
N VAL A 65 6.48 6.30 -15.46
CA VAL A 65 5.67 5.09 -15.21
C VAL A 65 6.43 4.08 -14.36
N LEU A 66 7.74 3.93 -14.57
CA LEU A 66 8.58 3.06 -13.74
C LEU A 66 8.60 3.53 -12.27
N LEU A 67 8.69 4.85 -12.05
CA LEU A 67 8.73 5.46 -10.73
C LEU A 67 7.41 5.25 -9.97
N LEU A 68 6.27 5.47 -10.64
CA LEU A 68 4.94 5.15 -10.11
C LEU A 68 4.81 3.68 -9.75
N TYR A 69 5.26 2.79 -10.64
CA TYR A 69 5.20 1.35 -10.41
C TYR A 69 6.07 0.93 -9.21
N GLY A 70 7.27 1.49 -9.12
CA GLY A 70 8.18 1.29 -7.99
C GLY A 70 7.58 1.75 -6.66
N LEU A 71 6.88 2.89 -6.64
CA LEU A 71 6.15 3.38 -5.47
C LEU A 71 5.01 2.43 -5.06
N CYS A 72 4.22 1.94 -6.01
CA CYS A 72 3.16 0.95 -5.73
C CYS A 72 3.73 -0.36 -5.16
N VAL A 73 4.80 -0.89 -5.76
CA VAL A 73 5.40 -2.15 -5.34
C VAL A 73 6.05 -2.02 -3.96
N SER A 74 6.79 -0.95 -3.70
CA SER A 74 7.40 -0.70 -2.39
C SER A 74 6.33 -0.53 -1.31
N TYR A 75 5.25 0.19 -1.60
CA TYR A 75 4.10 0.30 -0.71
C TYR A 75 3.46 -1.07 -0.40
N PHE A 76 3.27 -1.92 -1.42
CA PHE A 76 2.78 -3.28 -1.24
C PHE A 76 3.66 -4.10 -0.28
N PHE A 77 4.99 -4.05 -0.45
CA PHE A 77 5.91 -4.75 0.45
C PHE A 77 5.84 -4.22 1.89
N ILE A 78 5.74 -2.90 2.07
CA ILE A 78 5.59 -2.29 3.40
C ILE A 78 4.28 -2.78 4.05
N GLN A 79 3.16 -2.75 3.34
CA GLN A 79 1.89 -3.27 3.85
C GLN A 79 1.97 -4.75 4.20
N LEU A 80 2.58 -5.57 3.34
CA LEU A 80 2.74 -7.00 3.58
C LEU A 80 3.56 -7.26 4.86
N ILE A 81 4.66 -6.54 5.05
CA ILE A 81 5.50 -6.65 6.25
C ILE A 81 4.70 -6.27 7.51
N VAL A 82 3.93 -5.18 7.46
CA VAL A 82 3.09 -4.76 8.60
C VAL A 82 2.06 -5.83 8.94
N VAL A 83 1.34 -6.37 7.95
CA VAL A 83 0.35 -7.45 8.15
C VAL A 83 1.01 -8.71 8.71
N LEU A 84 2.15 -9.13 8.17
CA LEU A 84 2.88 -10.30 8.65
C LEU A 84 3.36 -10.11 10.09
N LYS A 85 3.85 -8.92 10.44
CA LYS A 85 4.30 -8.62 11.81
C LYS A 85 3.16 -8.69 12.81
N ILE A 86 2.00 -8.11 12.48
CA ILE A 86 0.79 -8.15 13.33
C ILE A 86 0.28 -9.60 13.46
N THR A 87 0.18 -10.33 12.35
CA THR A 87 -0.27 -11.73 12.35
C THR A 87 0.68 -12.62 13.16
N LYS A 88 2.00 -12.44 13.03
CA LYS A 88 3.01 -13.20 13.77
C LYS A 88 2.99 -12.91 15.26
N GLN A 89 2.84 -11.65 15.67
CA GLN A 89 2.73 -11.29 17.10
C GLN A 89 1.53 -11.96 17.76
N ARG A 90 0.37 -12.04 17.06
CA ARG A 90 -0.80 -12.75 17.60
C ARG A 90 -0.62 -14.26 17.65
N ARG A 91 -0.05 -14.88 16.61
CA ARG A 91 0.18 -16.34 16.62
C ARG A 91 1.06 -16.78 17.80
N LEU A 92 2.00 -15.92 18.23
CA LEU A 92 2.82 -16.15 19.42
C LEU A 92 2.06 -15.91 20.73
N THR A 93 1.04 -15.05 20.72
CA THR A 93 0.18 -14.78 21.89
C THR A 93 -0.82 -15.92 22.11
N ASP A 94 -1.43 -16.45 21.04
CA ASP A 94 -2.39 -17.56 21.11
C ASP A 94 -1.75 -18.92 21.46
N VAL A 95 -0.43 -19.07 21.30
CA VAL A 95 0.32 -20.29 21.68
C VAL A 95 0.76 -20.26 23.16
N ASN A 96 0.77 -19.09 23.79
CA ASN A 96 1.19 -18.90 25.18
C ASN A 96 0.02 -18.79 26.16
N LEU A 97 -1.22 -18.98 25.70
CA LEU A 97 -2.47 -18.92 26.46
C LEU A 97 -3.13 -20.30 26.45
#